data_AF-A0A0F9CNP5-F1
#
_entry.id   AF-A0A0F9CNP5-F1
#
_cell.length_a   1.000
_cell.length_b   1.000
_cell.length_c   1.000
_cell.angle_alpha   90.00
_cell.angle_beta   90.00
_cell.angle_gamma   90.00
#
_symmetry.space_group_name_H-M   'P 1'
#
loop_
_entity.id
_entity.type
_entity.pdbx_description
1 polymer ?
#
loop_
_entity_poly.entity_id
_entity_poly.type
_entity_poly.pdbx_seq_one_letter_code
_entity_poly.pdbx_strand_id
1 'polypeptide(L)' 'MIIDTDVLIWYMKGSEKAYREIKNTDNFFISVITYMELIQGMRNREELDSLRKALRLWNAKILYISEDI' A
#
# COMPACT_ATOMS: atom_id res chain seq x y z
N MET A 1 -0.18 -12.10 1.60
CA MET A 1 0.98 -11.45 2.24
C MET A 1 0.54 -10.14 2.85
N ILE A 2 1.09 -9.74 4.01
CA ILE A 2 0.93 -8.38 4.53
C ILE A 2 2.12 -7.57 4.01
N ILE A 3 1.86 -6.41 3.42
CA ILE A 3 2.89 -5.53 2.90
C ILE A 3 3.02 -4.32 3.82
N ASP A 4 4.25 -4.05 4.23
CA ASP A 4 4.61 -2.90 5.05
C ASP A 4 4.72 -1.62 4.22
N THR A 5 4.62 -0.48 4.87
CA THR A 5 4.60 0.85 4.26
C THR A 5 5.85 1.11 3.44
N ASP A 6 7.02 0.72 3.93
CA ASP A 6 8.29 0.93 3.23
C ASP A 6 8.29 0.30 1.83
N VAL A 7 7.79 -0.93 1.68
CA VAL A 7 7.74 -1.60 0.38
C VAL A 7 6.89 -0.80 -0.61
N LEU A 8 5.75 -0.26 -0.16
CA LEU A 8 4.87 0.56 -1.00
C LEU A 8 5.50 1.92 -1.33
N ILE A 9 6.19 2.55 -0.39
CA ILE A 9 6.93 3.80 -0.63
C ILE A 9 8.07 3.56 -1.62
N TRP A 10 8.83 2.47 -1.47
CA TRP A 10 9.90 2.10 -2.39
C TRP A 10 9.37 1.82 -3.80
N TYR A 11 8.23 1.15 -3.91
CA TYR A 11 7.54 0.98 -5.19
C TYR A 11 7.21 2.32 -5.84
N MET A 12 6.60 3.26 -5.09
CA MET A 12 6.25 4.59 -5.60
C MET A 12 7.48 5.41 -6.01
N LYS A 13 8.64 5.15 -5.38
CA LYS A 13 9.94 5.73 -5.75
C LYS A 13 10.62 5.05 -6.94
N GLY A 14 10.01 4.02 -7.54
CA GLY A 14 10.55 3.33 -8.72
C GLY A 14 11.52 2.18 -8.40
N SER A 15 11.49 1.62 -7.20
CA SER A 15 12.31 0.46 -6.86
C SER A 15 11.85 -0.80 -7.60
N GLU A 16 12.72 -1.35 -8.47
CA GLU A 16 12.46 -2.61 -9.17
C GLU A 16 12.25 -3.79 -8.21
N LYS A 17 12.94 -3.79 -7.06
CA LYS A 17 12.79 -4.85 -6.06
C LYS A 17 11.37 -4.84 -5.51
N ALA A 18 10.90 -3.68 -5.06
CA ALA A 18 9.54 -3.53 -4.54
C ALA A 18 8.48 -3.83 -5.61
N TYR A 19 8.72 -3.43 -6.86
CA TYR A 19 7.88 -3.80 -8.00
C TYR A 19 7.73 -5.31 -8.15
N ARG A 20 8.82 -6.08 -8.07
CA ARG A 20 8.76 -7.54 -8.19
C ARG A 20 7.98 -8.18 -7.04
N GLU A 21 8.18 -7.71 -5.80
CA GLU A 21 7.45 -8.22 -4.63
C GLU A 21 5.94 -8.02 -4.76
N ILE A 22 5.52 -6.81 -5.18
CA ILE A 22 4.10 -6.49 -5.37
C ILE A 22 3.52 -7.27 -6.56
N LYS A 23 4.25 -7.34 -7.67
CA LYS A 23 3.78 -8.02 -8.90
C LYS A 23 3.60 -9.53 -8.74
N ASN A 24 4.47 -10.17 -7.97
CA ASN A 24 4.42 -11.63 -7.76
C ASN A 24 3.31 -12.04 -6.77
N THR A 25 2.57 -11.08 -6.22
CA THR A 25 1.53 -11.30 -5.23
C THR A 25 0.18 -10.95 -5.84
N ASP A 26 -0.67 -11.95 -6.09
CA ASP A 26 -1.99 -11.72 -6.70
C ASP A 26 -2.89 -10.82 -5.84
N ASN A 27 -2.84 -10.98 -4.52
CA ASN A 27 -3.56 -10.16 -3.54
C ASN A 27 -2.72 -9.98 -2.28
N PHE A 28 -2.71 -8.78 -1.72
CA PHE A 28 -2.05 -8.51 -0.44
C PHE A 28 -2.92 -7.70 0.52
N PHE A 29 -2.51 -7.72 1.76
CA PHE A 29 -3.13 -6.98 2.84
C PHE A 29 -2.22 -5.82 3.26
N ILE A 30 -2.82 -4.71 3.66
CA ILE A 30 -2.14 -3.62 4.37
C ILE A 30 -2.88 -3.37 5.66
N SER A 31 -2.15 -3.00 6.72
CA SER A 31 -2.82 -2.55 7.94
C SER A 31 -3.49 -1.19 7.72
N VAL A 32 -4.48 -0.86 8.54
CA VAL A 32 -5.06 0.48 8.57
C VAL A 32 -4.02 1.54 8.92
N ILE A 33 -2.97 1.19 9.68
CA ILE A 33 -1.84 2.10 9.99
C ILE A 33 -1.05 2.40 8.72
N THR A 34 -0.62 1.37 7.98
CA THR A 34 0.07 1.52 6.70
C THR A 34 -0.73 2.37 5.72
N TYR A 35 -2.05 2.16 5.66
CA TYR A 35 -2.93 2.99 4.84
C TYR A 35 -2.92 4.47 5.29
N MET A 36 -2.97 4.73 6.59
CA MET A 36 -2.91 6.09 7.14
C MET A 36 -1.56 6.77 6.89
N GLU A 37 -0.45 6.06 7.02
CA GLU A 37 0.89 6.59 6.74
C GLU A 37 1.03 7.01 5.28
N LEU A 38 0.55 6.18 4.35
CA LEU A 38 0.53 6.51 2.93
C LEU A 38 -0.31 7.76 2.67
N ILE A 39 -1.49 7.88 3.26
CA ILE A 39 -2.33 9.08 3.13
C ILE A 39 -1.60 10.32 3.65
N GLN A 40 -0.99 10.25 4.83
CA GLN A 40 -0.25 11.37 5.43
C GLN A 40 0.95 11.80 4.58
N GLY A 41 1.56 10.86 3.84
CA GLY A 41 2.66 11.14 2.92
C GLY A 41 2.24 11.79 1.59
N MET A 42 0.95 11.80 1.24
CA MET A 42 0.46 12.40 -0.01
C MET A 42 0.47 13.92 0.07
N ARG A 43 0.99 14.58 -0.96
CA ARG A 43 1.13 16.05 -1.00
C ARG A 43 -0.13 16.77 -1.42
N ASN A 44 -0.99 16.09 -2.15
CA ASN A 44 -2.20 16.66 -2.73
C ASN A 44 -3.27 15.58 -2.99
N ARG A 45 -4.45 16.03 -3.42
CA ARG A 45 -5.59 15.16 -3.70
C ARG A 45 -5.35 14.22 -4.88
N GLU A 46 -4.59 14.63 -5.88
CA GLU A 46 -4.30 13.84 -7.08
C GLU A 46 -3.45 12.61 -6.75
N GLU A 47 -2.42 12.78 -5.90
CA GLU A 47 -1.61 11.68 -5.38
C GLU A 47 -2.46 10.71 -4.55
N LEU A 48 -3.33 11.23 -3.67
CA LEU A 48 -4.24 10.42 -2.87
C LEU A 48 -5.22 9.61 -3.73
N ASP A 49 -5.80 10.22 -4.77
CA ASP A 49 -6.72 9.53 -5.67
C ASP A 49 -6.00 8.46 -6.51
N SER A 50 -4.75 8.72 -6.90
CA SER A 50 -3.88 7.76 -7.58
C SER A 50 -3.54 6.57 -6.68
N LEU A 51 -3.17 6.81 -5.42
CA LEU A 51 -2.95 5.78 -4.41
C LEU A 51 -4.18 4.88 -4.25
N ARG A 52 -5.37 5.48 -4.07
CA ARG A 52 -6.63 4.73 -3.92
C ARG A 52 -6.96 3.91 -5.16
N LYS A 53 -6.69 4.44 -6.35
CA LYS A 53 -6.86 3.71 -7.61
C LYS A 53 -5.89 2.52 -7.69
N ALA A 54 -4.62 2.71 -7.34
CA ALA A 54 -3.62 1.65 -7.33
C ALA A 54 -4.00 0.52 -6.36
N LEU A 55 -4.36 0.84 -5.11
CA LEU A 55 -4.77 -0.16 -4.13
C LEU A 55 -5.99 -0.98 -4.59
N ARG A 56 -6.96 -0.32 -5.25
CA ARG A 56 -8.12 -1.02 -5.86
C ARG A 56 -7.70 -1.93 -7.01
N LEU A 57 -6.80 -1.49 -7.88
CA LEU A 57 -6.31 -2.28 -9.02
C LEU A 57 -5.51 -3.50 -8.55
N TRP A 58 -4.76 -3.38 -7.45
CA TRP A 58 -4.04 -4.50 -6.83
C TRP A 58 -4.91 -5.40 -5.95
N ASN A 59 -6.22 -5.11 -5.86
CA ASN A 59 -7.15 -5.80 -4.96
C ASN A 59 -6.62 -5.89 -3.51
N ALA A 60 -5.93 -4.82 -3.08
CA ALA A 60 -5.34 -4.74 -1.75
C ALA A 60 -6.46 -4.63 -0.71
N LYS A 61 -6.38 -5.45 0.35
CA LYS A 61 -7.37 -5.46 1.43
C LYS A 61 -6.81 -4.75 2.65
N ILE A 62 -7.61 -3.88 3.27
CA ILE A 62 -7.23 -3.20 4.50
C ILE A 62 -7.61 -4.09 5.68
N LEU A 63 -6.62 -4.40 6.53
CA LEU A 63 -6.83 -5.05 7.81
C LEU A 63 -6.97 -3.97 8.89
N TYR A 64 -8.10 -3.99 9.57
CA TYR A 64 -8.32 -3.16 10.75
C TYR A 64 -7.62 -3.79 11.95
N ILE A 65 -7.11 -2.95 12.83
CA ILE A 65 -6.51 -3.39 14.10
C ILE A 65 -7.63 -3.93 15.00
N SER A 66 -7.31 -4.99 15.72
CA SER A 66 -8.13 -5.56 16.79
C SER A 66 -7.25 -5.84 18.02
N GLU A 67 -7.82 -6.23 19.14
CA GLU A 67 -7.01 -6.57 20.32
C GLU A 67 -6.08 -7.78 20.06
N ASP A 68 -6.56 -8.73 19.26
CA ASP A 68 -5.83 -9.96 18.90
C ASP A 68 -4.90 -9.79 17.68
N ILE A 69 -4.94 -8.63 17.01
CA ILE A 69 -4.19 -8.33 15.77
C ILE A 69 -3.75 -6.86 15.73
#